data_AF-A0A376F4F5-F1
#
_entry.id   AF-A0A376F4F5-F1
#
_cell.length_a   1.000
_cell.length_b   1.000
_cell.length_c   1.000
_cell.angle_alpha   90.00
_cell.angle_beta   90.00
_cell.angle_gamma   90.00
#
_symmetry.space_group_name_H-M   'P 1'
#
loop_
_entity.id
_entity.type
_entity.pdbx_description
1 polymer ?
#
loop_
_entity_poly.entity_id
_entity_poly.type
_entity_poly.pdbx_seq_one_letter_code
_entity_poly.pdbx_strand_id
1 'polypeptide(L)' 'MSPGFSADCLETLEEIAVQNREFFLEAGGEKYEYIPALNDSPEHIDMMVSLVTNSR' A
#
# COMPACT_ATOMS: atom_id res chain seq x y z
N MET A 1 -1.44 1.28 -6.79
CA MET A 1 -2.09 1.35 -5.46
C MET A 1 -2.31 -0.07 -4.98
N SER A 2 -1.99 -0.39 -3.72
CA SER A 2 -2.27 -1.70 -3.10
C SER A 2 -3.45 -1.59 -2.12
N PRO A 3 -4.71 -1.44 -2.60
CA PRO A 3 -5.87 -1.31 -1.74
C PRO A 3 -6.10 -2.66 -1.04
N GLY A 4 -5.72 -2.75 0.23
CA GLY A 4 -5.80 -3.98 1.01
C GLY A 4 -4.75 -4.10 2.11
N PHE A 5 -3.69 -3.30 2.03
CA PHE A 5 -2.60 -3.33 3.01
C PHE A 5 -2.54 -2.01 3.78
N SER A 6 -2.62 -2.11 5.11
CA SER A 6 -2.48 -0.97 6.02
C SER A 6 -1.00 -0.63 6.31
N ALA A 7 -0.11 -1.60 6.10
CA ALA A 7 1.34 -1.45 6.25
C ALA A 7 2.07 -2.16 5.10
N ASP A 8 3.28 -1.69 4.79
CA ASP A 8 4.15 -2.30 3.81
C ASP A 8 4.72 -3.63 4.31
N CYS A 9 4.73 -4.62 3.41
CA CYS A 9 5.23 -5.96 3.66
C CYS A 9 5.94 -6.49 2.41
N LEU A 10 6.31 -7.78 2.41
CA LEU A 10 7.03 -8.38 1.29
C LEU A 10 6.21 -8.28 0.00
N GLU A 11 4.92 -8.57 0.09
CA GLU A 11 3.99 -8.54 -1.04
C GLU A 11 3.88 -7.12 -1.63
N THR A 12 3.89 -6.07 -0.80
CA THR A 12 3.76 -4.70 -1.33
C THR A 12 5.06 -4.17 -1.91
N LEU A 13 6.20 -4.46 -1.29
CA LEU A 13 7.50 -3.93 -1.69
C LEU A 13 8.15 -4.72 -2.82
N GLU A 14 8.10 -6.04 -2.78
CA GLU A 14 8.76 -6.88 -3.78
C GLU A 14 7.81 -7.19 -4.93
N GLU A 15 6.66 -7.80 -4.64
CA GLU A 15 5.77 -8.29 -5.69
C GLU A 15 5.06 -7.13 -6.40
N ILE A 16 4.52 -6.16 -5.66
CA ILE A 16 3.77 -5.05 -6.26
C ILE A 16 4.72 -3.94 -6.74
N ALA A 17 5.59 -3.39 -5.90
CA ALA A 17 6.37 -2.23 -6.30
C ALA A 17 7.47 -2.55 -7.33
N VAL A 18 8.04 -3.75 -7.30
CA VAL A 18 9.13 -4.17 -8.20
C VAL A 18 8.62 -5.08 -9.31
N GLN A 19 8.16 -6.30 -9.00
CA GLN A 19 7.88 -7.31 -10.02
C GLN A 19 6.73 -6.89 -10.96
N ASN A 20 5.61 -6.40 -10.41
CA ASN A 20 4.51 -5.90 -11.24
C ASN A 20 4.89 -4.69 -12.09
N ARG A 21 5.81 -3.83 -11.61
CA ARG A 21 6.33 -2.73 -12.41
C ARG A 21 7.09 -3.25 -13.62
N GLU A 22 7.97 -4.24 -13.43
CA GLU A 22 8.72 -4.88 -14.52
C GLU A 22 7.77 -5.48 -15.54
N PHE A 23 6.83 -6.32 -15.11
CA PHE A 23 5.83 -6.93 -16.00
C PHE A 23 5.01 -5.89 -16.78
N PHE A 24 4.62 -4.79 -16.12
CA PHE A 24 3.85 -3.73 -16.77
C PHE A 24 4.65 -3.02 -17.87
N LEU A 25 5.92 -2.71 -17.61
CA LEU A 25 6.79 -2.04 -18.59
C LEU A 25 7.13 -2.98 -19.76
N GLU A 26 7.39 -4.25 -19.49
CA GLU A 26 7.63 -5.27 -20.52
C GLU A 26 6.41 -5.48 -21.43
N ALA A 27 5.20 -5.35 -20.87
CA ALA A 27 3.95 -5.41 -21.63
C ALA A 27 3.68 -4.13 -22.48
N GLY A 28 4.61 -3.16 -22.50
CA GLY A 28 4.47 -1.91 -23.25
C GLY A 28 3.81 -0.78 -22.46
N GLY A 29 3.65 -0.92 -21.14
CA GLY A 29 3.22 0.15 -20.27
C GLY A 29 4.26 1.27 -20.17
N GLU A 30 3.81 2.53 -20.10
CA GLU A 30 4.72 3.69 -20.13
C GLU A 30 5.04 4.23 -18.74
N LYS A 31 4.09 4.15 -17.80
CA LYS A 31 4.22 4.73 -16.46
C LYS A 31 3.57 3.84 -15.40
N TYR A 32 4.36 3.53 -14.37
CA TYR A 32 3.94 2.77 -13.20
C TYR A 32 4.28 3.54 -11.94
N GLU A 33 3.32 3.66 -11.02
CA GLU A 33 3.52 4.29 -9.71
C GLU A 33 3.01 3.39 -8.58
N TYR A 34 3.90 3.12 -7.64
CA TYR A 34 3.58 2.53 -6.36
C TYR A 34 3.16 3.61 -5.37
N ILE A 35 2.06 3.38 -4.65
CA ILE A 35 1.60 4.27 -3.57
C ILE A 35 1.84 3.48 -2.27
N PRO A 36 2.71 3.98 -1.37
CA PRO A 36 2.99 3.32 -0.10
C PRO A 36 1.75 3.11 0.75
N ALA A 37 1.80 2.09 1.62
CA ALA A 37 0.79 1.92 2.65
C ALA A 37 0.85 3.08 3.66
N LEU A 38 -0.20 3.19 4.49
CA LEU A 38 -0.27 4.23 5.51
C LEU A 38 0.77 4.03 6.63
N ASN A 39 1.21 2.79 6.86
CA ASN A 39 2.26 2.44 7.82
C ASN A 39 1.98 3.04 9.20
N ASP A 40 2.95 3.76 9.77
CA ASP A 40 2.89 4.42 11.07
C ASP A 40 2.47 5.89 10.99
N SER A 41 1.81 6.31 9.90
CA SER A 41 1.35 7.70 9.80
C SER A 41 0.44 8.06 10.98
N PRO A 42 0.57 9.27 11.56
CA PRO A 42 -0.25 9.70 12.68
C PRO A 42 -1.75 9.59 12.40
N GLU A 43 -2.18 9.95 11.19
CA GLU A 43 -3.58 9.94 10.78
C GLU A 43 -4.14 8.50 10.72
N HIS A 44 -3.31 7.53 10.33
CA HIS A 44 -3.70 6.13 10.30
C HIS A 44 -3.85 5.58 11.71
N ILE A 45 -2.92 5.90 12.61
CA ILE A 45 -2.99 5.51 14.02
C ILE A 45 -4.24 6.13 14.67
N ASP A 46 -4.48 7.43 14.47
CA ASP A 46 -5.65 8.13 15.00
C ASP A 46 -6.96 7.51 14.52
N MET A 47 -7.03 7.15 13.24
CA MET A 47 -8.17 6.45 12.66
C MET A 47 -8.37 5.08 13.31
N MET A 48 -7.30 4.28 13.47
CA MET A 48 -7.39 2.97 14.13
C MET A 48 -7.82 3.08 15.60
N VAL A 49 -7.29 4.05 16.34
CA VAL A 49 -7.70 4.35 17.73
C VAL A 49 -9.18 4.71 17.77
N SER A 50 -9.64 5.58 16.87
CA SER A 50 -11.05 5.94 16.75
C SER A 50 -11.94 4.71 16.54
N LEU A 51 -11.57 3.79 15.64
CA LEU A 51 -12.35 2.59 15.38
C LEU A 51 -12.49 1.70 16.63
N VAL A 52 -11.38 1.43 17.33
CA VAL A 52 -11.40 0.53 18.51
C VAL A 52 -12.05 1.16 19.75
N THR A 53 -12.04 2.50 19.85
CA THR A 53 -12.60 3.21 21.01
C THR A 53 -14.04 3.67 20.81
N ASN A 54 -14.48 3.88 19.56
CA ASN A 54 -15.83 4.35 19.22
C ASN A 54 -16.79 3.22 18.81
N SER A 55 -16.37 1.96 18.89
CA SER A 55 -17.22 0.78 18.68
C SER A 55 -18.19 0.61 19.86
N ARG A 56 -19.39 1.20 19.74
CA ARG A 56 -20.56 0.91 20.59
C ARG A 56 -21.53 0.00 19.86
#